data_AF-A0A9D5Z511-F1
#
_entry.id   AF-A0A9D5Z511-F1
#
_cell.length_a   1.000
_cell.length_b   1.000
_cell.length_c   1.000
_cell.angle_alpha   90.00
_cell.angle_beta   90.00
_cell.angle_gamma   90.00
#
_symmetry.space_group_name_H-M   'P 1'
#
loop_
_entity.id
_entity.type
_entity.pdbx_description
1 polymer ?
#
loop_
_entity_poly.entity_id
_entity_poly.type
_entity_poly.pdbx_seq_one_letter_code
_entity_poly.pdbx_strand_id
1 'polypeptide(L)'
;MMKHCFKTIFVLLALVASFSINAGVQSLKFAGELKNRFRIDHMVSHITLFVQREYGSPPVIIVLPDGSKWYSSRHPKNIKWVDGMTGDIIYIPNPAPGPWQLIGRIVEGSNIDKVSSLNIELEPLPQPLFQGETLKVTAHFNADGNLMRLPGLDYLVDWTAQLKRVESSSKISSRNATRRIGTYKDDGKLLDEYPDDGVFTSNFNLDLEEGEYVFSVKAKNEVFEREISTSIHLVENPITINLVPPFDPKTGLYRLEIFTDGERIKLEDTHIEYELFGPNGFNDKIYLKDVFASDMNVTLPKVETFGNYLLKGQAVTTTTDGREIILSLPEASFNLKEPEVVGPSEAELAIQAAKKAISDEEEAQDKIVIWTISINLFLLIASLGGFIYWRKRQVMMKAMKVAQQNIIDEAVRVDEVDGSLQAEDIDLTMPDDESSEKT
;
A
#
# COMPACT_ATOMS: atom_id res chain seq x y z
N MET A 1 -0.27 -23.62 99.95
CA MET A 1 0.59 -24.81 99.74
C MET A 1 0.16 -25.44 98.43
N MET A 2 1.10 -25.65 97.49
CA MET A 2 0.97 -26.32 96.17
C MET A 2 0.11 -25.56 95.14
N LYS A 3 0.69 -24.78 94.20
CA LYS A 3 1.48 -25.16 92.99
C LYS A 3 0.79 -26.22 92.11
N HIS A 4 0.57 -25.83 90.84
CA HIS A 4 0.16 -26.61 89.66
C HIS A 4 -1.33 -26.66 89.31
N CYS A 5 -1.81 -25.63 88.61
CA CYS A 5 -2.85 -25.82 87.60
C CYS A 5 -2.80 -24.69 86.55
N PHE A 6 -1.67 -24.58 85.85
CA PHE A 6 -1.51 -23.60 84.77
C PHE A 6 -0.65 -24.21 83.66
N LYS A 7 -1.10 -25.34 83.10
CA LYS A 7 -0.43 -26.01 81.97
C LYS A 7 -1.30 -27.10 81.32
N THR A 8 -2.54 -26.79 80.95
CA THR A 8 -3.35 -27.71 80.11
C THR A 8 -4.54 -26.98 79.45
N ILE A 9 -4.30 -25.82 78.84
CA ILE A 9 -5.22 -25.21 77.87
C ILE A 9 -4.34 -24.71 76.71
N PHE A 10 -3.76 -25.65 75.96
CA PHE A 10 -3.14 -25.33 74.66
C PHE A 10 -3.11 -26.53 73.70
N VAL A 11 -3.77 -27.65 74.04
CA VAL A 11 -3.79 -28.85 73.21
C VAL A 11 -5.17 -29.48 73.31
N LEU A 12 -6.16 -28.91 72.64
CA LEU A 12 -7.26 -29.68 72.07
C LEU A 12 -8.01 -28.82 71.05
N LEU A 13 -8.16 -29.39 69.85
CA LEU A 13 -9.03 -28.93 68.77
C LEU A 13 -8.51 -27.83 67.83
N ALA A 14 -7.21 -27.89 67.52
CA ALA A 14 -6.74 -27.69 66.16
C ALA A 14 -7.12 -28.92 65.32
N LEU A 15 -8.40 -29.06 64.90
CA LEU A 15 -8.80 -30.10 63.94
C LEU A 15 -10.12 -29.76 63.22
N VAL A 16 -10.17 -28.60 62.58
CA VAL A 16 -11.03 -28.39 61.40
C VAL A 16 -10.17 -27.70 60.33
N ALA A 17 -9.09 -28.38 59.94
CA ALA A 17 -8.52 -28.14 58.63
C ALA A 17 -9.49 -28.79 57.65
N SER A 18 -10.38 -27.98 57.08
CA SER A 18 -11.12 -28.34 55.89
C SER A 18 -10.09 -28.81 54.86
N PHE A 19 -9.98 -30.13 54.69
CA PHE A 19 -9.37 -30.72 53.52
C PHE A 19 -10.26 -30.31 52.35
N SER A 20 -10.03 -29.12 51.82
CA SER A 20 -10.35 -28.86 50.42
C SER A 20 -9.49 -29.84 49.64
N ILE A 21 -10.09 -30.95 49.23
CA ILE A 21 -9.52 -31.82 48.22
C ILE A 21 -9.54 -30.98 46.94
N ASN A 22 -8.52 -30.14 46.77
CA ASN A 22 -8.11 -29.72 45.44
C ASN A 22 -7.68 -31.03 44.78
N ALA A 23 -8.52 -31.54 43.89
CA ALA A 23 -8.12 -32.53 42.91
C ALA A 23 -7.05 -31.85 42.05
N GLY A 24 -5.79 -31.91 42.51
CA GLY A 24 -4.66 -31.33 41.80
C GLY A 24 -4.59 -31.94 40.42
N VAL A 25 -4.25 -31.11 39.44
CA VAL A 25 -3.89 -31.54 38.09
C VAL A 25 -2.80 -32.58 38.21
N GLN A 26 -3.14 -33.83 37.96
CA GLN A 26 -2.12 -34.83 37.66
C GLN A 26 -1.65 -34.57 36.24
N SER A 27 -0.68 -33.67 36.10
CA SER A 27 0.17 -33.63 34.91
C SER A 27 0.97 -34.92 34.94
N LEU A 28 0.43 -35.93 34.28
CA LEU A 28 1.07 -37.20 34.06
C LEU A 28 2.16 -36.94 32.99
N LYS A 29 3.40 -36.65 33.42
CA LYS A 29 4.63 -36.78 32.60
C LYS A 29 4.84 -38.25 32.18
N PHE A 30 4.01 -38.76 31.27
CA PHE A 30 3.86 -40.21 31.02
C PHE A 30 4.35 -40.65 29.64
N ALA A 31 4.70 -39.72 28.75
CA ALA A 31 5.04 -40.10 27.37
C ALA A 31 6.30 -40.96 27.24
N GLY A 32 7.34 -40.71 28.04
CA GLY A 32 8.62 -41.43 27.93
C GLY A 32 8.62 -42.84 28.56
N GLU A 33 8.16 -42.97 29.81
CA GLU A 33 8.45 -44.17 30.61
C GLU A 33 7.45 -45.32 30.42
N LEU A 34 6.21 -45.04 30.00
CA LEU A 34 5.15 -46.04 29.85
C LEU A 34 4.77 -46.35 28.40
N LYS A 35 5.59 -45.95 27.40
CA LYS A 35 5.29 -46.11 25.98
C LYS A 35 3.91 -45.54 25.62
N ASN A 36 3.63 -44.31 26.08
CA ASN A 36 2.36 -43.61 25.86
C ASN A 36 1.11 -44.36 26.37
N ARG A 37 1.24 -45.08 27.49
CA ARG A 37 0.13 -45.73 28.21
C ARG A 37 -0.29 -44.91 29.41
N PHE A 38 -1.59 -44.80 29.63
CA PHE A 38 -2.17 -44.08 30.76
C PHE A 38 -3.39 -44.82 31.30
N ARG A 39 -3.79 -44.54 32.54
CA ARG A 39 -4.94 -45.19 33.18
C ARG A 39 -6.03 -44.15 33.46
N ILE A 40 -7.26 -44.48 33.08
CA ILE A 40 -8.44 -43.68 33.40
C ILE A 40 -9.16 -44.30 34.60
N ASP A 41 -9.56 -43.44 35.54
CA ASP A 41 -10.33 -43.81 36.72
C ASP A 41 -11.83 -43.89 36.42
N HIS A 42 -12.55 -44.69 37.20
CA HIS A 42 -13.97 -45.00 37.03
C HIS A 42 -14.93 -43.85 37.35
N MET A 43 -14.48 -42.80 38.05
CA MET A 43 -15.32 -41.65 38.42
C MET A 43 -15.21 -40.47 37.45
N VAL A 44 -14.63 -40.66 36.26
CA VAL A 44 -14.40 -39.59 35.28
C VAL A 44 -15.58 -39.51 34.29
N SER A 45 -16.29 -38.38 34.26
CA SER A 45 -17.46 -38.18 33.38
C SER A 45 -17.07 -37.88 31.93
N HIS A 46 -15.93 -37.22 31.72
CA HIS A 46 -15.37 -36.94 30.40
C HIS A 46 -13.88 -36.64 30.53
N ILE A 47 -13.16 -36.78 29.42
CA ILE A 47 -11.76 -36.34 29.30
C ILE A 47 -11.56 -35.63 27.97
N THR A 48 -10.67 -34.65 27.97
CA THR A 48 -10.07 -34.12 26.75
C THR A 48 -8.59 -34.50 26.78
N LEU A 49 -8.11 -35.13 25.72
CA LEU A 49 -6.71 -35.47 25.52
C LEU A 49 -6.09 -34.43 24.58
N PHE A 50 -5.00 -33.82 25.02
CA PHE A 50 -4.13 -32.99 24.18
C PHE A 50 -2.87 -33.79 23.91
N VAL A 51 -2.62 -34.11 22.64
CA VAL A 51 -1.54 -35.00 22.24
C VAL A 51 -0.58 -34.25 21.33
N GLN A 52 0.64 -34.02 21.80
CA GLN A 52 1.69 -33.42 20.98
C GLN A 52 2.38 -34.48 20.12
N ARG A 53 2.51 -34.21 18.83
CA ARG A 53 3.13 -35.11 17.86
C ARG A 53 4.30 -34.43 17.16
N GLU A 54 5.20 -35.23 16.60
CA GLU A 54 6.21 -34.71 15.68
C GLU A 54 5.52 -34.00 14.50
N TYR A 55 6.03 -32.83 14.13
CA TYR A 55 5.46 -32.01 13.06
C TYR A 55 5.29 -32.81 11.77
N GLY A 56 4.08 -32.78 11.20
CA GLY A 56 3.75 -33.47 9.95
C GLY A 56 3.63 -35.00 10.05
N SER A 57 3.67 -35.56 11.26
CA SER A 57 3.40 -36.99 11.46
C SER A 57 1.91 -37.33 11.25
N PRO A 58 1.55 -38.62 11.03
CA PRO A 58 0.16 -39.05 11.01
C PRO A 58 -0.54 -38.92 12.39
N PRO A 59 -1.88 -38.77 12.44
CA PRO A 59 -2.65 -38.74 13.68
C PRO A 59 -2.43 -39.97 14.56
N VAL A 60 -2.63 -39.84 15.87
CA VAL A 60 -2.49 -40.98 16.78
C VAL A 60 -3.58 -42.02 16.59
N ILE A 61 -3.28 -43.24 17.02
CA ILE A 61 -4.26 -44.32 17.18
C ILE A 61 -4.46 -44.53 18.68
N ILE A 62 -5.71 -44.51 19.13
CA ILE A 62 -6.05 -44.81 20.52
C ILE A 62 -6.43 -46.28 20.64
N VAL A 63 -5.83 -46.98 21.60
CA VAL A 63 -6.18 -48.35 21.99
C VAL A 63 -6.86 -48.32 23.35
N LEU A 64 -8.06 -48.87 23.39
CA LEU A 64 -8.92 -48.92 24.57
C LEU A 64 -8.54 -50.08 25.51
N PRO A 65 -9.06 -50.09 26.76
CA PRO A 65 -8.89 -51.20 27.70
C PRO A 65 -9.35 -52.57 27.15
N ASP A 66 -10.34 -52.57 26.26
CA ASP A 66 -10.87 -53.78 25.60
C ASP A 66 -10.06 -54.21 24.36
N GLY A 67 -9.02 -53.45 23.98
CA GLY A 67 -8.16 -53.71 22.82
C GLY A 67 -8.71 -53.16 21.49
N SER A 68 -9.90 -52.56 21.49
CA SER A 68 -10.45 -51.86 20.32
C SER A 68 -9.61 -50.63 19.98
N LYS A 69 -9.68 -50.21 18.71
CA LYS A 69 -8.80 -49.15 18.16
C LYS A 69 -9.63 -48.06 17.51
N TRP A 70 -9.35 -46.82 17.90
CA TRP A 70 -9.91 -45.62 17.29
C TRP A 70 -8.84 -44.87 16.50
N TYR A 71 -9.28 -44.31 15.39
CA TYR A 71 -8.50 -43.52 14.45
C TYR A 71 -9.19 -42.17 14.28
N SER A 72 -8.47 -41.12 13.91
CA SER A 72 -9.08 -39.83 13.54
C SER A 72 -10.22 -40.03 12.52
N SER A 73 -10.01 -40.85 11.48
CA SER A 73 -11.05 -41.12 10.47
C SER A 73 -12.13 -42.13 10.89
N ARG A 74 -11.93 -42.87 11.99
CA ARG A 74 -12.84 -43.94 12.43
C ARG A 74 -12.88 -44.05 13.94
N HIS A 75 -13.89 -43.42 14.52
CA HIS A 75 -14.21 -43.42 15.95
C HIS A 75 -15.74 -43.39 16.15
N PRO A 76 -16.24 -43.72 17.36
CA PRO A 76 -17.66 -43.63 17.67
C PRO A 76 -18.21 -42.19 17.54
N LYS A 77 -19.47 -42.04 17.14
CA LYS A 77 -20.09 -40.72 16.83
C LYS A 77 -20.09 -39.72 17.99
N ASN A 78 -19.99 -40.19 19.24
CA ASN A 78 -19.98 -39.36 20.44
C ASN A 78 -18.58 -38.83 20.80
N ILE A 79 -17.54 -39.31 20.12
CA ILE A 79 -16.17 -38.80 20.26
C ILE A 79 -16.01 -37.62 19.34
N LYS A 80 -15.29 -36.59 19.81
CA LYS A 80 -14.87 -35.48 18.97
C LYS A 80 -13.36 -35.51 18.85
N TRP A 81 -12.86 -35.31 17.64
CA TRP A 81 -11.44 -35.41 17.34
C TRP A 81 -11.07 -34.31 16.37
N VAL A 82 -10.08 -33.50 16.72
CA VAL A 82 -9.40 -32.57 15.81
C VAL A 82 -7.96 -33.04 15.67
N ASP A 83 -7.54 -33.32 14.44
CA ASP A 83 -6.12 -33.55 14.13
C ASP A 83 -5.54 -32.36 13.36
N GLY A 84 -4.31 -31.98 13.73
CA GLY A 84 -3.58 -30.89 13.10
C GLY A 84 -2.16 -31.31 12.74
N MET A 85 -1.33 -30.33 12.38
CA MET A 85 0.05 -30.58 11.94
C MET A 85 0.99 -30.97 13.09
N THR A 86 0.68 -30.49 14.30
CA THR A 86 1.54 -30.60 15.49
C THR A 86 0.95 -31.49 16.58
N GLY A 87 -0.30 -31.90 16.46
CA GLY A 87 -0.97 -32.66 17.52
C GLY A 87 -2.42 -33.00 17.22
N ASP A 88 -3.04 -33.66 18.19
CA ASP A 88 -4.45 -34.04 18.19
C ASP A 88 -5.14 -33.57 19.48
N ILE A 89 -6.41 -33.14 19.37
CA ILE A 89 -7.29 -32.86 20.49
C ILE A 89 -8.47 -33.82 20.42
N ILE A 90 -8.68 -34.59 21.49
CA ILE A 90 -9.65 -35.69 21.48
C ILE A 90 -10.52 -35.63 22.72
N TYR A 91 -11.83 -35.43 22.53
CA TYR A 91 -12.81 -35.42 23.61
C TYR A 91 -13.58 -36.73 23.67
N ILE A 92 -13.52 -37.36 24.84
CA ILE A 92 -14.11 -38.66 25.12
C ILE A 92 -15.09 -38.52 26.29
N PRO A 93 -16.41 -38.49 26.02
CA PRO A 93 -17.42 -38.57 27.06
C PRO A 93 -17.52 -40.00 27.61
N ASN A 94 -17.70 -40.12 28.93
CA ASN A 94 -17.83 -41.39 29.67
C ASN A 94 -16.77 -42.44 29.27
N PRO A 95 -15.48 -42.14 29.44
CA PRO A 95 -14.42 -43.07 29.05
C PRO A 95 -14.48 -44.37 29.85
N ALA A 96 -14.21 -45.50 29.21
CA ALA A 96 -14.09 -46.77 29.89
C ALA A 96 -12.93 -46.75 30.90
N PRO A 97 -13.13 -47.18 32.16
CA PRO A 97 -12.06 -47.24 33.15
C PRO A 97 -11.01 -48.28 32.76
N GLY A 98 -9.76 -48.02 33.10
CA GLY A 98 -8.66 -48.96 32.85
C GLY A 98 -7.52 -48.40 32.02
N PRO A 99 -6.64 -49.26 31.48
CA PRO A 99 -5.47 -48.85 30.71
C PRO A 99 -5.81 -48.47 29.28
N TRP A 100 -5.35 -47.31 28.85
CA TRP A 100 -5.42 -46.78 27.49
C TRP A 100 -4.00 -46.65 26.94
N GLN A 101 -3.86 -46.72 25.61
CA GLN A 101 -2.58 -46.54 24.94
C GLN A 101 -2.72 -45.65 23.71
N LEU A 102 -1.80 -44.71 23.53
CA LEU A 102 -1.64 -43.97 22.28
C LEU A 102 -0.51 -44.60 21.45
N ILE A 103 -0.74 -44.73 20.15
CA ILE A 103 0.26 -45.17 19.18
C ILE A 103 0.44 -44.06 18.16
N GLY A 104 1.66 -43.53 18.05
CA GLY A 104 2.02 -42.45 17.14
C GLY A 104 3.43 -41.94 17.43
N ARG A 105 3.90 -40.99 16.61
CA ARG A 105 5.17 -40.27 16.84
C ARG A 105 4.93 -39.11 17.80
N ILE A 106 4.69 -39.46 19.07
CA ILE A 106 4.44 -38.51 20.15
C ILE A 106 5.79 -37.93 20.59
N VAL A 107 5.83 -36.62 20.81
CA VAL A 107 7.06 -35.93 21.24
C VAL A 107 7.47 -36.43 22.62
N GLU A 108 8.75 -36.74 22.80
CA GLU A 108 9.28 -37.15 24.11
C GLU A 108 9.07 -36.03 25.14
N GLY A 109 8.46 -36.35 26.27
CA GLY A 109 8.10 -35.36 27.30
C GLY A 109 6.74 -34.68 27.10
N SER A 110 5.99 -35.00 26.04
CA SER A 110 4.59 -34.58 25.90
C SER A 110 3.77 -35.06 27.11
N ASN A 111 3.04 -34.16 27.75
CA ASN A 111 2.05 -34.55 28.73
C ASN A 111 0.77 -34.95 28.01
N ILE A 112 0.17 -36.08 28.42
CA ILE A 112 -1.22 -36.36 28.07
C ILE A 112 -2.04 -35.63 29.13
N ASP A 113 -2.35 -34.36 28.86
CA ASP A 113 -3.08 -33.55 29.82
C ASP A 113 -4.55 -33.97 29.81
N LYS A 114 -4.98 -34.57 30.92
CA LYS A 114 -6.39 -34.90 31.17
C LYS A 114 -7.05 -33.66 31.74
N VAL A 115 -7.64 -32.85 30.88
CA VAL A 115 -8.29 -31.61 31.29
C VAL A 115 -9.76 -31.84 31.58
N SER A 116 -10.19 -31.51 32.80
CA SER A 116 -11.59 -31.56 33.22
C SER A 116 -12.30 -30.21 33.11
N SER A 117 -11.56 -29.11 33.30
CA SER A 117 -12.02 -27.74 33.08
C SER A 117 -10.99 -26.98 32.23
N LEU A 118 -11.47 -26.41 31.13
CA LEU A 118 -10.68 -25.60 30.21
C LEU A 118 -11.36 -24.24 30.12
N ASN A 119 -10.68 -23.19 30.56
CA ASN A 119 -11.16 -21.82 30.52
C ASN A 119 -10.18 -20.94 29.75
N ILE A 120 -10.67 -19.83 29.19
CA ILE A 120 -9.80 -18.77 28.66
C ILE A 120 -9.55 -17.80 29.80
N GLU A 121 -8.29 -17.46 30.01
CA GLU A 121 -7.89 -16.33 30.83
C GLU A 121 -7.41 -15.21 29.90
N LEU A 122 -7.95 -14.02 30.12
CA LEU A 122 -7.66 -12.81 29.38
C LEU A 122 -6.86 -11.88 30.29
N GLU A 123 -5.76 -11.34 29.79
CA GLU A 123 -5.04 -10.29 30.52
C GLU A 123 -5.93 -9.04 30.64
N PRO A 124 -6.05 -8.43 31.85
CA PRO A 124 -6.88 -7.25 32.04
C PRO A 124 -6.50 -6.12 31.09
N LEU A 125 -7.48 -5.65 30.32
CA LEU A 125 -7.26 -4.53 29.40
C LEU A 125 -7.07 -3.23 30.19
N PRO A 126 -6.09 -2.38 29.83
CA PRO A 126 -5.90 -1.10 30.50
C PRO A 126 -7.11 -0.20 30.28
N GLN A 127 -7.36 0.71 31.21
CA GLN A 127 -8.41 1.72 31.13
C GLN A 127 -7.86 3.07 31.60
N PRO A 128 -8.22 4.19 30.97
CA PRO A 128 -9.06 4.28 29.77
C PRO A 128 -8.30 3.85 28.49
N LEU A 129 -9.05 3.46 27.45
CA LEU A 129 -8.54 3.23 26.09
C LEU A 129 -8.90 4.41 25.20
N PHE A 130 -8.00 4.81 24.30
CA PHE A 130 -8.24 5.94 23.39
C PHE A 130 -8.65 5.50 21.99
N GLN A 131 -9.48 6.31 21.32
CA GLN A 131 -9.75 6.12 19.89
C GLN A 131 -8.45 6.15 19.08
N GLY A 132 -8.30 5.18 18.18
CA GLY A 132 -7.11 5.00 17.35
C GLY A 132 -5.93 4.35 18.07
N GLU A 133 -6.06 3.96 19.35
CA GLU A 133 -5.00 3.28 20.09
C GLU A 133 -4.72 1.88 19.52
N THR A 134 -3.44 1.54 19.37
CA THR A 134 -3.00 0.18 19.07
C THR A 134 -2.81 -0.58 20.36
N LEU A 135 -3.72 -1.52 20.63
CA LEU A 135 -3.77 -2.31 21.84
C LEU A 135 -3.17 -3.70 21.61
N LYS A 136 -2.17 -4.05 22.44
CA LYS A 136 -1.73 -5.44 22.61
C LYS A 136 -2.69 -6.16 23.56
N VAL A 137 -3.16 -7.33 23.16
CA VAL A 137 -3.99 -8.18 24.03
C VAL A 137 -3.41 -9.58 24.04
N THR A 138 -3.32 -10.16 25.24
CA THR A 138 -2.88 -11.53 25.44
C THR A 138 -3.98 -12.37 26.08
N ALA A 139 -4.08 -13.62 25.68
CA ALA A 139 -4.99 -14.59 26.26
C ALA A 139 -4.36 -15.98 26.26
N HIS A 140 -4.72 -16.81 27.21
CA HIS A 140 -4.22 -18.18 27.29
C HIS A 140 -5.29 -19.13 27.78
N PHE A 141 -5.07 -20.43 27.54
CA PHE A 141 -5.91 -21.45 28.17
C PHE A 141 -5.42 -21.76 29.58
N ASN A 142 -6.35 -21.72 30.51
CA ASN A 142 -6.17 -22.27 31.84
C ASN A 142 -6.85 -23.65 31.91
N ALA A 143 -6.05 -24.68 32.08
CA ALA A 143 -6.47 -26.05 32.27
C ALA A 143 -6.32 -26.43 33.75
N ASP A 144 -7.45 -26.55 34.45
CA ASP A 144 -7.52 -26.96 35.86
C ASP A 144 -6.57 -26.16 36.81
N GLY A 145 -6.36 -24.87 36.53
CA GLY A 145 -5.52 -23.96 37.32
C GLY A 145 -4.10 -23.77 36.79
N ASN A 146 -3.70 -24.45 35.71
CA ASN A 146 -2.38 -24.30 35.10
C ASN A 146 -2.48 -23.74 33.68
N LEU A 147 -1.48 -22.95 33.30
CA LEU A 147 -1.29 -22.51 31.91
C LEU A 147 -1.10 -23.73 31.01
N MET A 148 -1.98 -23.88 30.01
CA MET A 148 -1.86 -24.93 29.01
C MET A 148 -0.88 -24.50 27.93
N ARG A 149 0.16 -25.31 27.73
CA ARG A 149 1.16 -25.12 26.67
C ARG A 149 1.18 -26.32 25.76
N LEU A 150 0.91 -26.12 24.49
CA LEU A 150 1.01 -27.15 23.47
C LEU A 150 1.60 -26.51 22.20
N PRO A 151 2.80 -26.89 21.77
CA PRO A 151 3.37 -26.36 20.54
C PRO A 151 2.47 -26.58 19.32
N GLY A 152 2.28 -25.53 18.53
CA GLY A 152 1.39 -25.47 17.39
C GLY A 152 -0.10 -25.53 17.73
N LEU A 153 -0.48 -25.13 18.95
CA LEU A 153 -1.89 -25.00 19.33
C LEU A 153 -2.65 -23.99 18.44
N ASP A 154 -1.95 -23.00 17.86
CA ASP A 154 -2.49 -22.07 16.85
C ASP A 154 -3.05 -22.81 15.60
N TYR A 155 -2.51 -24.00 15.26
CA TYR A 155 -3.05 -24.82 14.17
C TYR A 155 -4.27 -25.65 14.55
N LEU A 156 -4.60 -25.74 15.84
CA LEU A 156 -5.64 -26.62 16.39
C LEU A 156 -6.86 -25.85 16.90
N VAL A 157 -6.73 -24.55 17.10
CA VAL A 157 -7.76 -23.70 17.71
C VAL A 157 -7.81 -22.36 16.99
N ASP A 158 -9.00 -21.99 16.52
CA ASP A 158 -9.26 -20.67 15.96
C ASP A 158 -9.54 -19.67 17.10
N TRP A 159 -8.63 -18.73 17.30
CA TRP A 159 -8.74 -17.65 18.28
C TRP A 159 -9.15 -16.35 17.61
N THR A 160 -10.29 -15.80 18.03
CA THR A 160 -10.83 -14.56 17.49
C THR A 160 -11.15 -13.56 18.60
N ALA A 161 -10.87 -12.28 18.36
CA ALA A 161 -11.32 -11.17 19.18
C ALA A 161 -12.48 -10.44 18.50
N GLN A 162 -13.46 -10.07 19.30
CA GLN A 162 -14.65 -9.36 18.85
C GLN A 162 -14.94 -8.17 19.76
N LEU A 163 -15.41 -7.08 19.15
CA LEU A 163 -15.94 -5.92 19.87
C LEU A 163 -17.40 -5.71 19.50
N LYS A 164 -18.22 -5.48 20.52
CA LYS A 164 -19.64 -5.14 20.37
C LYS A 164 -19.94 -3.86 21.16
N ARG A 165 -20.42 -2.82 20.50
CA ARG A 165 -20.84 -1.57 21.16
C ARG A 165 -22.04 -1.84 22.08
N VAL A 166 -22.02 -1.29 23.29
CA VAL A 166 -23.15 -1.29 24.21
C VAL A 166 -24.07 -0.14 23.81
N GLU A 167 -25.32 -0.45 23.44
CA GLU A 167 -26.26 0.59 23.01
C GLU A 167 -26.64 1.52 24.16
N SER A 168 -26.42 2.81 23.98
CA SER A 168 -27.12 3.86 24.74
C SER A 168 -28.31 4.30 23.89
N SER A 169 -29.52 4.10 24.38
CA SER A 169 -30.78 4.31 23.66
C SER A 169 -30.87 5.71 23.03
N SER A 170 -30.90 5.82 21.69
CA SER A 170 -31.72 6.82 20.94
C SER A 170 -31.51 6.84 19.41
N LYS A 171 -30.55 6.12 18.82
CA LYS A 171 -30.44 6.01 17.35
C LYS A 171 -30.07 4.59 16.93
N ILE A 172 -31.06 3.87 16.41
CA ILE A 172 -30.86 2.59 15.71
C ILE A 172 -30.23 2.93 14.37
N SER A 173 -28.91 3.03 14.33
CA SER A 173 -28.17 2.90 13.08
C SER A 173 -27.79 1.43 12.92
N SER A 174 -27.97 0.87 11.73
CA SER A 174 -27.74 -0.56 11.41
C SER A 174 -26.28 -1.04 11.53
N ARG A 175 -25.46 -0.38 12.34
CA ARG A 175 -24.05 -0.67 12.61
C ARG A 175 -23.85 -1.34 13.98
N ASN A 176 -24.88 -2.03 14.48
CA ASN A 176 -24.85 -2.99 15.60
C ASN A 176 -24.03 -4.26 15.28
N ALA A 177 -23.06 -4.16 14.39
CA ALA A 177 -22.26 -5.28 13.95
C ALA A 177 -21.20 -5.54 15.01
N THR A 178 -21.27 -6.72 15.63
CA THR A 178 -20.11 -7.33 16.26
C THR A 178 -18.96 -7.26 15.26
N ARG A 179 -17.92 -6.48 15.55
CA ARG A 179 -16.76 -6.32 14.67
C ARG A 179 -15.73 -7.33 15.11
N ARG A 180 -15.38 -8.27 14.23
CA ARG A 180 -14.17 -9.07 14.42
C ARG A 180 -12.98 -8.14 14.22
N ILE A 181 -12.19 -7.95 15.28
CA ILE A 181 -11.09 -7.00 15.30
C ILE A 181 -9.74 -7.66 15.03
N GLY A 182 -9.64 -8.97 15.23
CA GLY A 182 -8.51 -9.76 14.72
C GLY A 182 -8.49 -11.17 15.27
N THR A 183 -7.34 -11.80 15.11
CA THR A 183 -7.05 -13.19 15.50
C THR A 183 -5.84 -13.21 16.41
N TYR A 184 -5.80 -14.15 17.35
CA TYR A 184 -4.60 -14.32 18.16
C TYR A 184 -3.65 -15.35 17.54
N LYS A 185 -2.36 -15.18 17.81
CA LYS A 185 -1.30 -16.10 17.38
C LYS A 185 -0.26 -16.26 18.49
N ASP A 186 0.37 -17.42 18.49
CA ASP A 186 1.48 -17.80 19.37
C ASP A 186 2.63 -18.25 18.44
N ASP A 187 3.23 -17.28 17.75
CA ASP A 187 4.19 -17.51 16.65
C ASP A 187 5.47 -16.67 16.76
N GLY A 188 5.63 -15.91 17.85
CA GLY A 188 6.78 -15.05 18.12
C GLY A 188 6.94 -13.90 17.12
N LYS A 189 5.87 -13.49 16.43
CA LYS A 189 5.88 -12.36 15.51
C LYS A 189 5.07 -11.18 16.03
N LEU A 190 5.28 -10.00 15.43
CA LEU A 190 4.59 -8.76 15.76
C LEU A 190 4.80 -8.38 17.24
N LEU A 191 3.75 -8.46 18.05
CA LEU A 191 3.79 -8.14 19.48
C LEU A 191 3.96 -9.37 20.36
N ASP A 192 4.09 -10.56 19.78
CA ASP A 192 4.27 -11.81 20.49
C ASP A 192 5.75 -12.05 20.82
N GLU A 193 6.10 -12.14 22.12
CA GLU A 193 7.49 -12.20 22.56
C GLU A 193 8.18 -13.55 22.27
N TYR A 194 7.45 -14.66 22.45
CA TYR A 194 8.00 -16.00 22.34
C TYR A 194 7.01 -16.91 21.59
N PRO A 195 7.47 -17.71 20.62
CA PRO A 195 6.61 -18.68 19.96
C PRO A 195 6.37 -19.92 20.84
N ASP A 196 5.19 -20.53 20.67
CA ASP A 196 4.75 -21.78 21.28
C ASP A 196 4.78 -21.78 22.82
N ASP A 197 4.59 -20.63 23.46
CA ASP A 197 4.62 -20.50 24.92
C ASP A 197 3.25 -20.64 25.60
N GLY A 198 2.19 -20.82 24.80
CA GLY A 198 0.80 -20.96 25.20
C GLY A 198 0.09 -19.64 25.48
N VAL A 199 0.77 -18.51 25.32
CA VAL A 199 0.21 -17.16 25.42
C VAL A 199 -0.07 -16.66 24.01
N PHE A 200 -1.35 -16.61 23.69
CA PHE A 200 -1.80 -16.11 22.41
C PHE A 200 -1.82 -14.59 22.44
N THR A 201 -1.11 -13.96 21.52
CA THR A 201 -1.01 -12.50 21.42
C THR A 201 -1.75 -12.00 20.19
N SER A 202 -2.41 -10.85 20.33
CA SER A 202 -3.01 -10.13 19.22
C SER A 202 -2.81 -8.62 19.35
N ASN A 203 -2.88 -7.93 18.23
CA ASN A 203 -2.76 -6.49 18.14
C ASN A 203 -3.96 -5.90 17.38
N PHE A 204 -4.60 -4.91 17.98
CA PHE A 204 -5.79 -4.29 17.38
C PHE A 204 -5.65 -2.77 17.40
N ASN A 205 -6.01 -2.13 16.28
CA ASN A 205 -6.19 -0.67 16.25
C ASN A 205 -7.66 -0.35 16.56
N LEU A 206 -7.89 0.45 17.60
CA LEU A 206 -9.20 0.89 18.07
C LEU A 206 -9.77 2.04 17.22
N ASP A 207 -9.84 1.84 15.91
CA ASP A 207 -10.51 2.73 14.95
C ASP A 207 -12.05 2.56 15.05
N LEU A 208 -12.58 3.07 16.16
CA LEU A 208 -13.97 3.00 16.61
C LEU A 208 -14.37 4.34 17.23
N GLU A 209 -15.67 4.63 17.22
CA GLU A 209 -16.22 5.79 17.93
C GLU A 209 -16.13 5.60 19.44
N GLU A 210 -16.09 6.70 20.20
CA GLU A 210 -16.15 6.66 21.67
C GLU A 210 -17.41 5.96 22.20
N GLY A 211 -17.28 5.40 23.39
CA GLY A 211 -18.36 4.83 24.17
C GLY A 211 -18.01 3.49 24.81
N GLU A 212 -19.06 2.82 25.27
CA GLU A 212 -18.96 1.53 25.95
C GLU A 212 -18.97 0.37 24.97
N TYR A 213 -18.06 -0.58 25.16
CA TYR A 213 -17.96 -1.79 24.35
C TYR A 213 -17.84 -3.03 25.24
N VAL A 214 -18.30 -4.17 24.71
CA VAL A 214 -17.99 -5.50 25.23
C VAL A 214 -16.95 -6.11 24.30
N PHE A 215 -15.76 -6.33 24.85
CA PHE A 215 -14.69 -7.10 24.23
C PHE A 215 -14.88 -8.57 24.55
N SER A 216 -14.92 -9.44 23.55
CA SER A 216 -14.93 -10.88 23.75
C SER A 216 -13.80 -11.58 23.01
N VAL A 217 -13.24 -12.59 23.68
CA VAL A 217 -12.24 -13.49 23.13
C VAL A 217 -12.85 -14.86 23.03
N LYS A 218 -12.82 -15.43 21.83
CA LYS A 218 -13.42 -16.70 21.50
C LYS A 218 -12.38 -17.64 20.93
N ALA A 219 -12.24 -18.80 21.54
CA ALA A 219 -11.37 -19.87 21.09
C ALA A 219 -12.21 -21.11 20.76
N LYS A 220 -12.11 -21.61 19.53
CA LYS A 220 -13.00 -22.66 19.02
C LYS A 220 -12.27 -23.69 18.16
N ASN A 221 -12.71 -24.94 18.26
CA ASN A 221 -12.47 -25.99 17.29
C ASN A 221 -13.68 -26.95 17.22
N GLU A 222 -13.53 -28.13 16.62
CA GLU A 222 -14.63 -29.11 16.55
C GLU A 222 -14.92 -29.77 17.91
N VAL A 223 -13.93 -29.80 18.80
CA VAL A 223 -14.00 -30.40 20.13
C VAL A 223 -14.75 -29.48 21.10
N PHE A 224 -14.30 -28.24 21.23
CA PHE A 224 -14.77 -27.28 22.22
C PHE A 224 -14.92 -25.87 21.64
N GLU A 225 -15.68 -25.06 22.37
CA GLU A 225 -15.84 -23.63 22.15
C GLU A 225 -15.80 -22.96 23.52
N ARG A 226 -14.94 -21.94 23.67
CA ARG A 226 -14.80 -21.14 24.89
C ARG A 226 -14.84 -19.67 24.51
N GLU A 227 -15.46 -18.88 25.36
CA GLU A 227 -15.58 -17.44 25.20
C GLU A 227 -15.51 -16.75 26.56
N ILE A 228 -14.76 -15.65 26.63
CA ILE A 228 -14.71 -14.75 27.76
C ILE A 228 -15.00 -13.33 27.28
N SER A 229 -15.73 -12.56 28.06
CA SER A 229 -16.12 -11.19 27.71
C SER A 229 -15.84 -10.22 28.86
N THR A 230 -15.36 -9.03 28.52
CA THR A 230 -15.13 -7.92 29.46
C THR A 230 -15.67 -6.61 28.87
N SER A 231 -16.08 -5.70 29.75
CA SER A 231 -16.47 -4.34 29.35
C SER A 231 -15.23 -3.45 29.22
N ILE A 232 -15.22 -2.58 28.22
CA ILE A 232 -14.19 -1.55 28.02
C ILE A 232 -14.86 -0.22 27.68
N HIS A 233 -14.22 0.86 28.13
CA HIS A 233 -14.63 2.23 27.82
C HIS A 233 -13.61 2.87 26.86
N LEU A 234 -14.09 3.32 25.70
CA LEU A 234 -13.29 4.01 24.70
C LEU A 234 -13.56 5.51 24.77
N VAL A 235 -12.52 6.30 25.04
CA VAL A 235 -12.57 7.77 25.08
C VAL A 235 -12.01 8.37 23.79
N GLU A 236 -12.36 9.63 23.50
CA GLU A 236 -11.83 10.38 22.34
C GLU A 236 -10.30 10.36 22.26
N ASN A 237 -9.79 10.52 21.05
CA ASN A 237 -8.34 10.63 20.83
C ASN A 237 -7.83 11.91 21.53
N PRO A 238 -6.78 11.82 22.38
CA PRO A 238 -6.24 12.97 23.09
C PRO A 238 -5.51 13.95 22.16
N ILE A 239 -5.30 13.58 20.89
CA ILE A 239 -4.67 14.39 19.86
C ILE A 239 -5.70 14.64 18.74
N THR A 240 -6.10 15.89 18.60
CA THR A 240 -6.97 16.34 17.50
C THR A 240 -6.16 17.16 16.50
N ILE A 241 -6.46 17.00 15.21
CA ILE A 241 -5.77 17.71 14.14
C ILE A 241 -6.75 18.53 13.32
N ASN A 242 -6.36 19.76 12.99
CA ASN A 242 -7.11 20.64 12.10
C ASN A 242 -6.19 21.12 10.97
N LEU A 243 -6.59 20.85 9.73
CA LEU A 243 -5.86 21.33 8.56
C LEU A 243 -6.41 22.71 8.15
N VAL A 244 -5.56 23.73 8.23
CA VAL A 244 -5.89 25.10 7.86
C VAL A 244 -5.28 25.42 6.49
N PRO A 245 -6.12 25.76 5.48
CA PRO A 245 -5.63 26.14 4.17
C PRO A 245 -4.98 27.54 4.20
N PRO A 246 -4.02 27.80 3.30
CA PRO A 246 -3.46 29.14 3.16
C PRO A 246 -4.49 30.15 2.65
N PHE A 247 -4.31 31.43 3.03
CA PHE A 247 -5.13 32.53 2.54
C PHE A 247 -5.00 32.71 1.01
N ASP A 248 -3.79 32.58 0.47
CA ASP A 248 -3.54 32.54 -0.97
C ASP A 248 -3.08 31.12 -1.38
N PRO A 249 -3.89 30.37 -2.15
CA PRO A 249 -3.55 29.03 -2.62
C PRO A 249 -2.28 28.96 -3.49
N LYS A 250 -1.85 30.07 -4.10
CA LYS A 250 -0.68 30.10 -5.00
C LYS A 250 0.64 30.28 -4.28
N THR A 251 0.64 30.97 -3.15
CA THR A 251 1.87 31.37 -2.44
C THR A 251 1.94 30.86 -1.01
N GLY A 252 0.80 30.61 -0.36
CA GLY A 252 0.76 30.18 1.02
C GLY A 252 0.93 28.67 1.19
N LEU A 253 1.30 28.28 2.40
CA LEU A 253 1.48 26.89 2.81
C LEU A 253 0.32 26.47 3.71
N TYR A 254 -0.09 25.21 3.58
CA TYR A 254 -1.02 24.61 4.52
C TYR A 254 -0.40 24.54 5.91
N ARG A 255 -1.24 24.69 6.94
CA ARG A 255 -0.84 24.59 8.34
C ARG A 255 -1.65 23.50 9.02
N LEU A 256 -1.00 22.69 9.84
CA LEU A 256 -1.63 21.78 10.77
C LEU A 256 -1.67 22.44 12.14
N GLU A 257 -2.87 22.60 12.67
CA GLU A 257 -3.10 22.92 14.08
C GLU A 257 -3.32 21.60 14.82
N ILE A 258 -2.43 21.30 15.76
CA ILE A 258 -2.44 20.08 16.54
C ILE A 258 -2.83 20.47 17.97
N PHE A 259 -3.91 19.87 18.46
CA PHE A 259 -4.40 20.03 19.82
C PHE A 259 -4.13 18.76 20.59
N THR A 260 -3.41 18.86 21.69
CA THR A 260 -2.98 17.74 22.53
C THR A 260 -3.45 17.97 23.96
N ASP A 261 -4.19 16.99 24.49
CA ASP A 261 -4.73 17.04 25.85
C ASP A 261 -3.70 16.60 26.90
N GLY A 262 -3.05 17.58 27.53
CA GLY A 262 -2.06 17.36 28.57
C GLY A 262 -2.59 16.80 29.89
N GLU A 263 -3.92 16.69 30.08
CA GLU A 263 -4.49 16.05 31.29
C GLU A 263 -4.49 14.51 31.18
N ARG A 264 -4.45 13.99 29.96
CA ARG A 264 -4.56 12.54 29.68
C ARG A 264 -3.24 11.92 29.23
N ILE A 265 -2.39 12.70 28.58
CA ILE A 265 -1.08 12.26 28.08
C ILE A 265 0.03 13.24 28.44
N LYS A 266 1.25 12.73 28.56
CA LYS A 266 2.45 13.52 28.83
C LYS A 266 2.93 14.16 27.54
N LEU A 267 2.81 15.48 27.48
CA LEU A 267 3.22 16.32 26.35
C LEU A 267 4.70 16.09 25.97
N GLU A 268 5.59 16.09 26.96
CA GLU A 268 7.04 15.91 26.78
C GLU A 268 7.45 14.56 26.17
N ASP A 269 6.67 13.51 26.39
CA ASP A 269 6.90 12.16 25.84
C ASP A 269 6.17 11.93 24.51
N THR A 270 5.47 12.95 23.99
CA THR A 270 4.66 12.84 22.78
C THR A 270 5.48 13.12 21.54
N HIS A 271 5.59 12.12 20.68
CA HIS A 271 6.20 12.21 19.36
C HIS A 271 5.17 11.91 18.28
N ILE A 272 5.12 12.74 17.25
CA ILE A 272 4.16 12.57 16.16
C ILE A 272 4.90 12.43 14.83
N GLU A 273 4.53 11.42 14.06
CA GLU A 273 4.96 11.21 12.68
C GLU A 273 3.76 11.36 11.76
N TYR A 274 3.88 12.22 10.74
CA TYR A 274 2.92 12.32 9.66
C TYR A 274 3.55 11.88 8.33
N GLU A 275 2.79 11.10 7.57
CA GLU A 275 3.09 10.74 6.19
C GLU A 275 2.11 11.47 5.26
N LEU A 276 2.67 12.30 4.36
CA LEU A 276 1.94 13.05 3.36
C LEU A 276 2.02 12.33 2.01
N PHE A 277 0.90 11.72 1.62
CA PHE A 277 0.74 11.06 0.33
C PHE A 277 0.16 12.05 -0.69
N GLY A 278 0.76 12.12 -1.88
CA GLY A 278 0.29 12.96 -2.97
C GLY A 278 0.16 12.21 -4.31
N PRO A 279 -0.24 12.93 -5.36
CA PRO A 279 -0.29 12.39 -6.72
C PRO A 279 1.09 11.89 -7.19
N ASN A 280 1.11 10.97 -8.17
CA ASN A 280 2.33 10.39 -8.74
C ASN A 280 3.25 9.66 -7.74
N GLY A 281 2.68 9.19 -6.62
CA GLY A 281 3.44 8.47 -5.59
C GLY A 281 4.31 9.38 -4.72
N PHE A 282 4.03 10.69 -4.70
CA PHE A 282 4.66 11.60 -3.75
C PHE A 282 4.41 11.11 -2.33
N ASN A 283 5.48 10.96 -1.54
CA ASN A 283 5.44 10.60 -0.15
C ASN A 283 6.50 11.43 0.59
N ASP A 284 6.06 12.21 1.57
CA ASP A 284 6.95 12.98 2.44
C ASP A 284 6.63 12.70 3.91
N LYS A 285 7.67 12.71 4.75
CA LYS A 285 7.55 12.38 6.18
C LYS A 285 7.89 13.58 7.04
N ILE A 286 6.98 13.90 7.96
CA ILE A 286 7.11 15.02 8.88
C ILE A 286 7.21 14.45 10.29
N TYR A 287 8.34 14.72 10.94
CA TYR A 287 8.58 14.28 12.32
C TYR A 287 8.48 15.47 13.26
N LEU A 288 7.60 15.36 14.24
CA LEU A 288 7.45 16.31 15.33
C LEU A 288 7.95 15.63 16.59
N LYS A 289 9.17 16.02 17.01
CA LYS A 289 9.73 15.59 18.27
C LYS A 289 9.31 16.57 19.36
N ASP A 290 8.88 16.00 20.47
CA ASP A 290 8.63 16.68 21.74
C ASP A 290 7.56 17.76 21.64
N VAL A 291 6.29 17.34 21.67
CA VAL A 291 5.13 18.25 21.68
C VAL A 291 5.04 18.94 23.06
N PHE A 292 5.77 20.03 23.26
CA PHE A 292 5.83 20.71 24.56
C PHE A 292 4.62 21.60 24.90
N ALA A 293 3.72 21.83 23.96
CA ALA A 293 2.56 22.70 24.12
C ALA A 293 1.28 21.95 23.71
N SER A 294 0.17 22.27 24.39
CA SER A 294 -1.15 21.74 24.07
C SER A 294 -1.63 22.15 22.68
N ASP A 295 -1.16 23.29 22.18
CA ASP A 295 -1.50 23.86 20.89
C ASP A 295 -0.22 24.08 20.07
N MET A 296 -0.10 23.33 18.98
CA MET A 296 1.08 23.40 18.11
C MET A 296 0.66 23.69 16.68
N ASN A 297 1.39 24.60 16.04
CA ASN A 297 1.18 25.00 14.67
C ASN A 297 2.35 24.54 13.81
N VAL A 298 2.09 23.62 12.88
CA VAL A 298 3.11 23.05 12.00
C VAL A 298 2.82 23.46 10.56
N THR A 299 3.81 24.04 9.89
CA THR A 299 3.66 24.41 8.48
C THR A 299 4.06 23.22 7.61
N LEU A 300 3.17 22.82 6.70
CA LEU A 300 3.41 21.72 5.77
C LEU A 300 4.41 22.14 4.67
N PRO A 301 5.19 21.18 4.14
CA PRO A 301 6.08 21.43 3.01
C PRO A 301 5.27 21.88 1.77
N LYS A 302 5.90 22.70 0.93
CA LYS A 302 5.28 23.17 -0.30
C LYS A 302 5.10 22.00 -1.26
N VAL A 303 3.88 21.84 -1.78
CA VAL A 303 3.55 20.84 -2.80
C VAL A 303 3.26 21.53 -4.13
N GLU A 304 3.87 21.05 -5.22
CA GLU A 304 3.76 21.67 -6.55
C GLU A 304 2.82 20.94 -7.50
N THR A 305 2.57 19.65 -7.24
CA THR A 305 1.74 18.83 -8.13
C THR A 305 0.27 19.01 -7.80
N PHE A 306 -0.55 19.30 -8.80
CA PHE A 306 -2.00 19.39 -8.63
C PHE A 306 -2.62 18.02 -8.37
N GLY A 307 -3.59 17.95 -7.47
CA GLY A 307 -4.32 16.74 -7.14
C GLY A 307 -4.68 16.60 -5.66
N ASN A 308 -5.07 15.38 -5.26
CA ASN A 308 -5.46 15.05 -3.89
C ASN A 308 -4.23 14.65 -3.07
N TYR A 309 -4.15 15.21 -1.87
CA TYR A 309 -3.17 14.86 -0.85
C TYR A 309 -3.89 14.24 0.34
N LEU A 310 -3.31 13.18 0.90
CA LEU A 310 -3.78 12.48 2.07
C LEU A 310 -2.69 12.50 3.13
N LEU A 311 -3.04 12.95 4.33
CA LEU A 311 -2.18 13.00 5.48
C LEU A 311 -2.60 11.91 6.46
N LYS A 312 -1.69 10.99 6.76
CA LYS A 312 -1.85 9.98 7.79
C LYS A 312 -0.88 10.24 8.92
N GLY A 313 -1.33 10.16 10.16
CA GLY A 313 -0.49 10.41 11.32
C GLY A 313 -0.49 9.25 12.29
N GLN A 314 0.65 9.06 12.95
CA GLN A 314 0.78 8.22 14.13
C GLN A 314 1.46 9.01 15.25
N ALA A 315 1.03 8.80 16.49
CA ALA A 315 1.65 9.38 17.66
C ALA A 315 2.09 8.28 18.62
N VAL A 316 3.27 8.43 19.19
CA VAL A 316 3.76 7.61 20.30
C VAL A 316 3.84 8.52 21.51
N THR A 317 3.21 8.11 22.61
CA THR A 317 3.11 8.93 23.82
C THR A 317 2.96 8.08 25.07
N THR A 318 3.13 8.70 26.22
CA THR A 318 2.90 8.10 27.53
C THR A 318 1.69 8.75 28.18
N THR A 319 0.74 7.96 28.66
CA THR A 319 -0.39 8.44 29.47
C THR A 319 0.07 9.04 30.80
N THR A 320 -0.77 9.83 31.44
CA THR A 320 -0.48 10.37 32.79
C THR A 320 -0.29 9.28 33.84
N ASP A 321 -0.92 8.11 33.64
CA ASP A 321 -0.75 6.90 34.46
C ASP A 321 0.56 6.16 34.21
N GLY A 322 1.38 6.60 33.26
CA GLY A 322 2.69 6.03 32.93
C GLY A 322 2.66 4.88 31.92
N ARG A 323 1.50 4.61 31.30
CA ARG A 323 1.36 3.60 30.24
C ARG A 323 1.76 4.17 28.88
N GLU A 324 2.67 3.51 28.20
CA GLU A 324 3.11 3.83 26.83
C GLU A 324 2.05 3.38 25.82
N ILE A 325 1.70 4.24 24.87
CA ILE A 325 0.66 4.01 23.88
C ILE A 325 1.08 4.47 22.48
N ILE A 326 0.53 3.80 21.48
CA ILE A 326 0.65 4.18 20.07
C ILE A 326 -0.75 4.53 19.57
N LEU A 327 -0.92 5.73 19.04
CA LEU A 327 -2.19 6.27 18.57
C LEU A 327 -2.13 6.49 17.06
N SER A 328 -3.13 6.00 16.34
CA SER A 328 -3.42 6.41 14.97
C SER A 328 -4.20 7.72 15.01
N LEU A 329 -3.68 8.74 14.35
CA LEU A 329 -4.31 10.06 14.29
C LEU A 329 -5.39 10.10 13.18
N PRO A 330 -6.38 10.99 13.28
CA PRO A 330 -7.39 11.17 12.23
C PRO A 330 -6.73 11.49 10.88
N GLU A 331 -7.25 10.92 9.78
CA GLU A 331 -6.76 11.23 8.44
C GLU A 331 -7.28 12.60 7.98
N ALA A 332 -6.41 13.42 7.39
CA ALA A 332 -6.80 14.70 6.78
C ALA A 332 -6.48 14.69 5.28
N SER A 333 -7.31 15.34 4.46
CA SER A 333 -7.05 15.44 3.02
C SER A 333 -7.31 16.83 2.49
N PHE A 334 -6.57 17.21 1.46
CA PHE A 334 -6.78 18.46 0.72
C PHE A 334 -6.55 18.27 -0.77
N ASN A 335 -7.16 19.14 -1.57
CA ASN A 335 -7.07 19.11 -3.03
C ASN A 335 -6.42 20.41 -3.54
N LEU A 336 -5.30 20.28 -4.24
CA LEU A 336 -4.65 21.39 -4.94
C LEU A 336 -5.14 21.42 -6.39
N LYS A 337 -5.92 22.43 -6.75
CA LYS A 337 -6.46 22.59 -8.10
C LYS A 337 -5.46 23.30 -9.01
N GLU A 338 -5.37 22.85 -10.25
CA GLU A 338 -4.65 23.57 -11.30
C GLU A 338 -5.36 24.91 -11.55
N PRO A 339 -4.64 26.05 -11.54
CA PRO A 339 -5.23 27.32 -11.89
C PRO A 339 -5.75 27.25 -13.32
N GLU A 340 -7.02 27.63 -13.52
CA GLU A 340 -7.59 27.72 -14.86
C GLU A 340 -6.72 28.62 -15.73
N VAL A 341 -6.24 28.09 -16.85
CA VAL A 341 -5.53 28.89 -17.85
C VAL A 341 -6.53 29.91 -18.39
N VAL A 342 -6.43 31.15 -17.91
CA VAL A 342 -7.18 32.25 -18.48
C VAL A 342 -6.70 32.37 -19.92
N GLY A 343 -7.52 31.95 -20.87
CA GLY A 343 -7.21 32.10 -22.30
C GLY A 343 -6.92 33.57 -22.63
N PRO A 344 -6.19 33.84 -23.73
CA PRO A 344 -5.94 35.21 -24.16
C PRO A 344 -7.27 35.96 -24.23
N SER A 345 -7.30 37.15 -23.64
CA SER A 345 -8.50 37.99 -23.65
C SER A 345 -8.95 38.22 -25.10
N GLU A 346 -10.25 38.36 -25.36
CA GLU A 346 -10.76 38.72 -26.69
C GLU A 346 -10.01 39.94 -27.29
N ALA A 347 -9.60 40.88 -26.42
CA ALA A 347 -8.78 42.02 -26.81
C ALA A 347 -7.38 41.64 -27.31
N GLU A 348 -6.71 40.67 -26.67
CA GLU A 348 -5.39 40.19 -27.11
C GLU A 348 -5.48 39.37 -28.40
N LEU A 349 -6.54 38.59 -28.57
CA LEU A 349 -6.82 37.90 -29.84
C LEU A 349 -7.10 38.89 -30.97
N ALA A 350 -7.84 39.96 -30.70
CA ALA A 350 -8.09 41.03 -31.67
C ALA A 350 -6.80 41.78 -32.06
N ILE A 351 -5.92 42.05 -31.10
CA ILE A 351 -4.61 42.68 -31.35
C ILE A 351 -3.71 41.75 -32.19
N GLN A 352 -3.69 40.45 -31.89
CA GLN A 352 -2.93 39.47 -32.68
C GLN A 352 -3.48 39.33 -34.10
N ALA A 353 -4.81 39.30 -34.27
CA ALA A 353 -5.46 39.26 -35.57
C ALA A 353 -5.18 40.52 -36.39
N ALA A 354 -5.23 41.70 -35.76
CA ALA A 354 -4.89 42.96 -36.41
C ALA A 354 -3.41 43.01 -36.83
N LYS A 355 -2.49 42.57 -35.95
CA LYS A 355 -1.06 42.51 -36.28
C LYS A 355 -0.76 41.54 -37.42
N LYS A 356 -1.45 40.40 -37.45
CA LYS A 356 -1.34 39.43 -38.54
C LYS A 356 -1.90 40.00 -39.85
N ALA A 357 -3.04 40.67 -39.82
CA ALA A 357 -3.62 41.32 -41.00
C ALA A 357 -2.70 42.40 -41.58
N ILE A 358 -2.05 43.20 -40.72
CA ILE A 358 -1.06 44.21 -41.15
C ILE A 358 0.15 43.53 -41.80
N SER A 359 0.69 42.47 -41.18
CA SER A 359 1.82 41.71 -41.73
C SER A 359 1.47 41.05 -43.08
N ASP A 360 0.28 40.48 -43.19
CA ASP A 360 -0.21 39.85 -44.43
C ASP A 360 -0.42 40.90 -45.54
N GLU A 361 -0.83 42.13 -45.19
CA GLU A 361 -0.96 43.26 -46.11
C GLU A 361 0.41 43.78 -46.57
N GLU A 362 1.39 43.90 -45.67
CA GLU A 362 2.78 44.26 -46.00
C GLU A 362 3.40 43.23 -46.94
N GLU A 363 3.26 41.92 -46.67
CA GLU A 363 3.74 40.86 -47.57
C GLU A 363 3.06 40.91 -48.95
N ALA A 364 1.76 41.25 -49.00
CA ALA A 364 1.04 41.39 -50.25
C ALA A 364 1.53 42.60 -51.04
N GLN A 365 1.80 43.74 -50.38
CA GLN A 365 2.37 44.93 -51.01
C GLN A 365 3.79 44.67 -51.54
N ASP A 366 4.65 44.01 -50.76
CA ASP A 366 6.00 43.63 -51.20
C ASP A 366 5.97 42.73 -52.43
N LYS A 367 5.07 41.74 -52.46
CA LYS A 367 4.85 40.89 -53.65
C LYS A 367 4.41 41.70 -54.86
N ILE A 368 3.52 42.67 -54.70
CA ILE A 368 3.05 43.56 -55.79
C ILE A 368 4.20 44.43 -56.32
N VAL A 369 5.02 45.00 -55.43
CA VAL A 369 6.17 45.85 -55.80
C VAL A 369 7.21 45.04 -56.56
N ILE A 370 7.59 43.86 -56.05
CA ILE A 370 8.55 42.96 -56.71
C ILE A 370 8.05 42.54 -58.10
N TRP A 371 6.77 42.20 -58.22
CA TRP A 371 6.15 41.83 -59.49
C TRP A 371 6.17 42.98 -60.50
N THR A 372 5.87 44.20 -60.04
CA THR A 372 5.83 45.40 -60.90
C THR A 372 7.23 45.77 -61.41
N ILE A 373 8.25 45.69 -60.56
CA ILE A 373 9.65 45.88 -60.96
C ILE A 373 10.06 44.85 -62.00
N SER A 374 9.68 43.58 -61.79
CA SER A 374 10.00 42.47 -62.70
C SER A 374 9.39 42.65 -64.10
N ILE A 375 8.11 43.06 -64.17
CA ILE A 375 7.43 43.34 -65.45
C ILE A 375 8.11 44.49 -66.20
N ASN A 376 8.39 45.60 -65.51
CA ASN A 376 8.99 46.77 -66.16
C ASN A 376 10.40 46.46 -66.68
N LEU A 377 11.19 45.67 -65.93
CA LEU A 377 12.51 45.24 -66.38
C LEU A 377 12.43 44.35 -67.62
N PHE A 378 11.46 43.43 -67.67
CA PHE A 378 11.22 42.59 -68.84
C PHE A 378 10.85 43.41 -70.08
N LEU A 379 9.95 44.39 -69.94
CA LEU A 379 9.57 45.29 -71.03
C LEU A 379 10.76 46.10 -71.55
N LEU A 380 11.64 46.57 -70.66
CA LEU A 380 12.86 47.30 -71.04
C LEU A 380 13.80 46.40 -71.86
N ILE A 381 14.07 45.18 -71.40
CA ILE A 381 14.92 44.22 -72.11
C ILE A 381 14.32 43.84 -73.47
N ALA A 382 13.01 43.59 -73.52
CA ALA A 382 12.31 43.28 -74.77
C ALA A 382 12.38 44.45 -75.76
N SER A 383 12.23 45.69 -75.30
CA SER A 383 12.35 46.89 -76.14
C SER A 383 13.77 47.06 -76.72
N LEU A 384 14.80 46.81 -75.91
CA LEU A 384 16.19 46.90 -76.34
C LEU A 384 16.54 45.79 -77.34
N GLY A 385 16.09 44.56 -77.08
CA GLY A 385 16.25 43.42 -77.99
C GLY A 385 15.53 43.65 -79.32
N GLY A 386 14.30 44.16 -79.29
CA GLY A 386 13.53 44.53 -80.47
C GLY A 386 14.22 45.64 -81.29
N PHE A 387 14.79 46.64 -80.63
CA PHE A 387 15.55 47.71 -81.28
C PHE A 387 16.82 47.21 -81.98
N ILE A 388 17.58 46.33 -81.32
CA ILE A 388 18.79 45.72 -81.90
C ILE A 388 18.42 44.86 -83.12
N TYR A 389 17.36 44.05 -83.02
CA TYR A 389 16.86 43.23 -84.12
C TYR A 389 16.42 44.09 -85.32
N TRP A 390 15.64 45.15 -85.06
CA TRP A 390 15.21 46.09 -86.10
C TRP A 390 16.39 46.78 -86.78
N ARG A 391 17.41 47.20 -86.02
CA ARG A 391 18.63 47.81 -86.57
C ARG A 391 19.42 46.82 -87.44
N LYS A 392 19.60 45.56 -87.00
CA LYS A 392 20.25 44.53 -87.82
C LYS A 392 19.48 44.25 -89.10
N ARG A 393 18.15 44.19 -89.04
CA ARG A 393 17.29 44.00 -90.22
C ARG A 393 17.42 45.15 -91.22
N GLN A 394 17.48 46.41 -90.76
CA GLN A 394 17.70 47.57 -91.62
C GLN A 394 19.06 47.52 -92.35
N VAL A 395 20.12 47.10 -91.65
CA VAL A 395 21.46 46.94 -92.26
C VAL A 395 21.47 45.78 -93.25
N MET A 396 20.87 44.64 -92.93
CA MET A 396 20.77 43.49 -93.83
C MET A 396 19.97 43.82 -95.11
N MET A 397 18.89 44.59 -94.98
CA MET A 397 18.10 45.06 -96.13
C MET A 397 18.88 46.05 -97.01
N LYS A 398 19.72 46.91 -96.42
CA LYS A 398 20.63 47.78 -97.18
C LYS A 398 21.73 46.98 -97.89
N ALA A 399 22.30 45.98 -97.23
CA ALA A 399 23.30 45.10 -97.83
C ALA A 399 22.73 44.27 -98.99
N MET A 400 21.49 43.76 -98.87
CA MET A 400 20.81 43.07 -99.96
C MET A 400 20.50 44.01 -101.15
N LYS A 401 20.09 45.26 -100.89
CA LYS A 401 19.89 46.24 -101.98
C LYS A 401 21.19 46.62 -102.70
N VAL A 402 22.31 46.74 -101.98
CA VAL A 402 23.64 46.99 -102.58
C VAL A 402 24.13 45.77 -103.34
N ALA A 403 23.94 44.55 -102.83
CA ALA A 403 24.26 43.33 -103.57
C ALA A 403 23.41 43.21 -104.84
N GLN A 404 22.13 43.58 -104.78
CA GLN A 404 21.23 43.58 -105.92
C GLN A 404 21.60 44.67 -106.94
N GLN A 405 22.05 45.85 -106.51
CA GLN A 405 22.58 46.89 -107.40
C GLN A 405 23.92 46.50 -108.04
N ASN A 406 24.82 45.85 -107.30
CA ASN A 406 26.09 45.36 -107.88
C ASN A 406 25.84 44.27 -108.93
N ILE A 407 24.88 43.37 -108.73
CA ILE A 407 24.50 42.36 -109.74
C ILE A 407 23.85 43.03 -110.97
N ILE A 408 23.08 44.11 -110.77
CA ILE A 408 22.45 44.85 -111.87
C ILE A 408 23.49 45.72 -112.63
N ASP A 409 24.44 46.33 -111.95
CA ASP A 409 25.51 47.14 -112.55
C ASP A 409 26.58 46.27 -113.25
N GLU A 410 26.81 45.04 -112.77
CA GLU A 410 27.69 44.06 -113.41
C GLU A 410 27.04 43.40 -114.64
N ALA A 411 25.71 43.25 -114.66
CA ALA A 411 24.97 42.80 -115.84
C ALA A 411 24.82 43.87 -116.96
N VAL A 412 25.14 45.15 -116.68
CA VAL A 412 25.05 46.28 -117.63
C VAL A 412 26.42 46.66 -118.22
N ARG A 413 27.54 46.16 -117.68
CA ARG A 413 28.92 46.50 -118.12
C ARG A 413 29.56 45.60 -119.17
N VAL A 414 28.85 44.61 -119.73
CA VAL A 414 29.48 43.56 -120.58
C VAL A 414 29.26 43.76 -122.10
N ASP A 415 28.68 44.87 -122.55
CA ASP A 415 28.38 45.11 -124.00
C ASP A 415 29.25 46.18 -124.71
N GLU A 416 30.47 46.47 -124.25
CA GLU A 416 31.43 47.29 -125.04
C GLU A 416 32.90 46.84 -124.89
N VAL A 417 33.37 46.08 -125.92
CA VAL A 417 34.75 45.98 -126.47
C VAL A 417 35.87 45.44 -125.55
N ASP A 418 36.30 44.17 -125.68
CA ASP A 418 37.29 43.55 -126.61
C ASP A 418 38.76 43.57 -126.09
N GLY A 419 39.49 42.44 -126.29
CA GLY A 419 40.96 42.43 -126.27
C GLY A 419 41.72 41.38 -125.43
N SER A 420 41.48 40.09 -125.64
CA SER A 420 42.44 38.95 -125.70
C SER A 420 43.71 38.82 -124.80
N LEU A 421 43.77 37.65 -124.11
CA LEU A 421 44.89 36.69 -123.91
C LEU A 421 46.01 36.92 -122.85
N GLN A 422 46.01 36.06 -121.81
CA GLN A 422 46.95 34.94 -121.49
C GLN A 422 46.68 34.50 -120.03
N ALA A 423 46.14 33.29 -119.78
CA ALA A 423 46.81 32.00 -119.58
C ALA A 423 47.55 31.87 -118.22
N GLU A 424 47.44 30.68 -117.61
CA GLU A 424 47.96 30.20 -116.32
C GLU A 424 47.05 30.46 -115.10
N ASP A 425 46.85 29.53 -114.16
CA ASP A 425 46.90 28.07 -114.18
C ASP A 425 46.13 27.61 -112.93
N ILE A 426 45.78 26.33 -112.91
CA ILE A 426 44.99 25.64 -111.88
C ILE A 426 45.81 25.53 -110.58
N ASP A 427 45.17 25.64 -109.40
CA ASP A 427 45.53 24.73 -108.30
C ASP A 427 44.31 24.36 -107.43
N LEU A 428 44.22 23.06 -107.21
CA LEU A 428 43.18 22.26 -106.59
C LEU A 428 43.87 21.63 -105.37
N THR A 429 43.65 22.14 -104.17
CA THR A 429 43.98 21.39 -102.94
C THR A 429 43.12 21.81 -101.75
N MET A 430 42.14 20.95 -101.43
CA MET A 430 41.91 20.43 -100.07
C MET A 430 43.24 19.85 -99.52
N PRO A 431 43.45 19.62 -98.20
CA PRO A 431 42.44 19.11 -97.26
C PRO A 431 42.55 19.61 -95.79
N ASP A 432 41.57 19.19 -94.97
CA ASP A 432 41.65 18.48 -93.66
C ASP A 432 42.83 18.81 -92.70
N ASP A 433 42.77 18.67 -91.38
CA ASP A 433 41.83 18.06 -90.43
C ASP A 433 42.32 18.45 -89.01
N GLU A 434 41.71 17.84 -88.00
CA GLU A 434 42.28 17.49 -86.69
C GLU A 434 41.85 18.31 -85.45
N SER A 435 40.83 17.72 -84.83
CA SER A 435 40.74 17.35 -83.42
C SER A 435 41.94 17.60 -82.47
N SER A 436 41.62 18.12 -81.28
CA SER A 436 41.86 17.46 -79.98
C SER A 436 41.05 18.23 -78.91
N GLU A 437 40.07 17.66 -78.19
CA GLU A 437 40.08 16.62 -77.15
C GLU A 437 40.57 17.09 -75.77
N LYS A 438 39.80 16.68 -74.73
CA LYS A 438 40.03 16.69 -73.26
C LYS A 438 39.83 18.05 -72.57
N THR A 439 38.95 18.19 -71.56
CA THR A 439 38.64 17.30 -70.42
C THR A 439 37.24 17.56 -69.88
#